data_AF-R0JWE2-F1
#
_entry.id   AF-R0JWE2-F1
#
_cell.length_a   1.000
_cell.length_b   1.000
_cell.length_c   1.000
_cell.angle_alpha   90.00
_cell.angle_beta   90.00
_cell.angle_gamma   90.00
#
_symmetry.space_group_name_H-M   'P 1'
#
loop_
_entity.id
_entity.type
_entity.pdbx_description
1 polymer ?
#
loop_
_entity_poly.entity_id
_entity_poly.type
_entity_poly.pdbx_seq_one_letter_code
_entity_poly.pdbx_strand_id
1 'polypeptide(L)'
;MSAPRSKEHLRLALEIRRNGLPAPVPCDYCFANNRQCVAMPEVNSKRLKCSECTRLGHPCVNMSWVSLDKTREEYQKKVDEDEQLLAQVISRLMRNKRILKQAEERAAKKTMCLANSLRAGGDDVDAQESLDCPAADALVGFSPVMWSTLGSLDALASPSNPGDAPVFSS
;
A
#
# COMPACT_ATOMS: atom_id res chain seq x y z
N MET A 1 -40.46 21.82 -19.70
CA MET A 1 -40.17 23.21 -19.25
C MET A 1 -39.30 23.12 -18.00
N SER A 2 -37.99 23.30 -18.14
CA SER A 2 -36.98 22.94 -17.11
C SER A 2 -36.03 24.10 -16.79
N ALA A 3 -36.57 25.33 -16.74
CA ALA A 3 -35.78 26.57 -16.70
C ALA A 3 -35.66 27.34 -15.35
N PRO A 4 -36.29 26.97 -14.21
CA PRO A 4 -36.22 27.84 -13.02
C PRO A 4 -34.90 27.70 -12.23
N ARG A 5 -34.31 26.51 -12.14
CA ARG A 5 -33.14 26.25 -11.27
C ARG A 5 -31.83 26.89 -11.74
N SER A 6 -31.64 27.08 -13.06
CA SER A 6 -30.39 27.64 -13.59
C SER A 6 -30.22 29.13 -13.31
N LYS A 7 -31.31 29.90 -13.32
CA LYS A 7 -31.29 31.34 -13.03
C LYS A 7 -30.97 31.62 -11.56
N GLU A 8 -31.48 30.80 -10.65
CA GLU A 8 -31.20 30.91 -9.22
C GLU A 8 -29.73 30.63 -8.90
N HIS A 9 -29.14 29.61 -9.52
CA HIS A 9 -27.71 29.30 -9.36
C HIS A 9 -26.81 30.42 -9.88
N LEU A 10 -27.15 31.01 -11.03
CA LEU A 10 -26.43 32.16 -11.57
C LEU A 10 -26.53 33.39 -10.66
N ARG A 11 -27.73 33.67 -10.15
CA ARG A 11 -27.96 34.78 -9.20
C ARG A 11 -27.14 34.60 -7.92
N LEU A 12 -27.19 33.41 -7.32
CA LEU A 12 -26.44 33.09 -6.11
C LEU A 12 -24.93 33.12 -6.35
N ALA A 13 -24.45 32.63 -7.50
CA ALA A 13 -23.03 32.71 -7.85
C ALA A 13 -22.51 34.15 -7.98
N LEU A 14 -23.32 35.04 -8.55
CA LEU A 14 -23.01 36.47 -8.64
C LEU A 14 -23.02 37.14 -7.27
N GLU A 15 -23.97 36.77 -6.41
CA GLU A 15 -24.05 37.25 -5.04
C GLU A 15 -22.82 36.83 -4.22
N ILE A 16 -22.42 35.56 -4.30
CA ILE A 16 -21.18 35.06 -3.67
C ILE A 16 -19.96 35.77 -4.25
N ARG A 17 -19.91 36.05 -5.55
CA ARG A 17 -18.78 36.74 -6.17
C ARG A 17 -18.67 38.21 -5.72
N ARG A 18 -19.81 38.86 -5.45
CA ARG A 18 -19.86 40.28 -5.04
C ARG A 18 -19.62 40.47 -3.54
N ASN A 19 -20.18 39.58 -2.72
CA ASN A 19 -20.21 39.72 -1.26
C ASN A 19 -19.31 38.71 -0.53
N GLY A 20 -18.79 37.72 -1.24
CA GLY A 20 -17.91 36.69 -0.67
C GLY A 20 -16.46 37.15 -0.58
N LEU A 21 -15.68 36.37 0.15
CA LEU A 21 -14.25 36.58 0.35
C LEU A 21 -13.46 35.49 -0.36
N PRO A 22 -12.22 35.78 -0.79
CA PRO A 22 -11.30 34.74 -1.25
C PRO A 22 -11.14 33.70 -0.16
N ALA A 23 -11.43 32.44 -0.48
CA ALA A 23 -11.21 31.35 0.45
C ALA A 23 -9.69 31.18 0.66
N PRO A 24 -9.23 31.02 1.92
CA PRO A 24 -7.80 30.83 2.20
C PRO A 24 -7.26 29.56 1.56
N VAL A 25 -8.12 28.54 1.38
CA VAL A 25 -7.82 27.31 0.65
C VAL A 25 -8.86 27.15 -0.47
N PRO A 26 -8.44 26.99 -1.74
CA PRO A 26 -9.37 26.77 -2.85
C PRO A 26 -10.03 25.39 -2.78
N CYS A 27 -11.25 25.27 -3.31
CA CYS A 27 -11.85 23.95 -3.53
C CYS A 27 -11.14 23.18 -4.64
N ASP A 28 -11.28 21.86 -4.65
CA ASP A 28 -10.56 20.98 -5.61
C ASP A 28 -10.74 21.44 -7.06
N TYR A 29 -11.96 21.85 -7.42
CA TYR A 29 -12.26 22.38 -8.74
C TYR A 29 -11.50 23.68 -9.04
N CYS A 30 -11.52 24.64 -8.12
CA CYS A 30 -10.83 25.92 -8.31
C CYS A 30 -9.31 25.74 -8.32
N PHE A 31 -8.79 24.82 -7.50
CA PHE A 31 -7.39 24.46 -7.46
C PHE A 31 -6.92 23.84 -8.78
N ALA A 32 -7.61 22.81 -9.27
CA ALA A 32 -7.27 22.15 -10.54
C ALA A 32 -7.32 23.08 -11.75
N ASN A 33 -8.14 24.13 -11.71
CA ASN A 33 -8.33 25.08 -12.81
C ASN A 33 -7.56 26.40 -12.62
N ASN A 34 -6.72 26.54 -11.58
CA ASN A 34 -6.02 27.78 -11.23
C ASN A 34 -6.96 29.01 -11.16
N ARG A 35 -8.14 28.85 -10.54
CA ARG A 35 -9.14 29.91 -10.37
C ARG A 35 -9.19 30.39 -8.92
N GLN A 36 -9.45 31.68 -8.74
CA GLN A 36 -9.68 32.24 -7.42
C GLN A 36 -11.01 31.70 -6.83
N CYS A 37 -10.90 31.00 -5.70
CA CYS A 37 -12.06 30.47 -5.00
C CYS A 37 -12.67 31.56 -4.12
N VAL A 38 -13.92 31.96 -4.39
CA VAL A 38 -14.64 32.96 -3.59
C VAL A 38 -15.85 32.30 -2.95
N ALA A 39 -15.98 32.39 -1.63
CA ALA A 39 -17.08 31.81 -0.85
C ALA A 39 -17.67 32.85 0.11
N MET A 40 -18.94 32.68 0.47
CA MET A 40 -19.58 33.51 1.50
C MET A 40 -19.02 33.14 2.88
N PRO A 41 -18.77 34.12 3.77
CA PRO A 41 -18.46 33.84 5.17
C PRO A 41 -19.61 33.08 5.83
N GLU A 42 -19.29 32.20 6.79
CA GLU A 42 -20.12 31.10 7.34
C GLU A 42 -21.40 31.50 8.09
N VAL A 43 -22.05 32.62 7.75
CA VAL A 43 -23.09 33.20 8.60
C VAL A 43 -24.39 32.37 8.62
N ASN A 44 -24.68 31.50 7.64
CA ASN A 44 -25.95 30.75 7.66
C ASN A 44 -26.11 29.53 6.72
N SER A 45 -25.05 28.94 6.15
CA SER A 45 -25.22 27.94 5.08
C SER A 45 -24.72 26.55 5.47
N LYS A 46 -25.65 25.59 5.63
CA LYS A 46 -25.39 24.14 5.75
C LYS A 46 -24.60 23.52 4.57
N ARG A 47 -24.27 24.31 3.54
CA ARG A 47 -23.46 23.92 2.38
C ARG A 47 -22.65 25.13 1.91
N LEU A 48 -21.43 25.28 2.40
CA LEU A 48 -20.47 26.28 1.93
C LEU A 48 -20.04 25.93 0.50
N LYS A 49 -20.60 26.63 -0.49
CA LYS A 49 -20.19 26.49 -1.90
C LYS A 49 -19.51 27.77 -2.37
N CYS A 50 -18.44 27.62 -3.14
CA CYS A 50 -17.82 28.76 -3.82
C CYS A 50 -18.69 29.23 -5.01
N SER A 51 -18.40 30.42 -5.53
CA SER A 51 -19.09 31.03 -6.67
C SER A 51 -19.08 30.13 -7.92
N GLU A 52 -17.94 29.50 -8.24
CA GLU A 52 -17.81 28.63 -9.42
C GLU A 52 -18.57 27.31 -9.27
N CYS A 53 -18.47 26.63 -8.13
CA CYS A 53 -19.23 25.41 -7.87
C CYS A 53 -20.74 25.69 -7.82
N THR A 54 -21.15 26.86 -7.32
CA THR A 54 -22.55 27.31 -7.35
C THR A 54 -23.03 27.57 -8.78
N ARG A 55 -22.21 28.26 -9.59
CA ARG A 55 -22.52 28.56 -11.00
C ARG A 55 -22.69 27.28 -11.82
N LEU A 56 -21.83 26.29 -11.61
CA LEU A 56 -21.85 25.01 -12.32
C LEU A 56 -22.85 24.01 -11.72
N GLY A 57 -23.37 24.27 -10.52
CA GLY A 57 -24.26 23.35 -9.82
C GLY A 57 -23.59 22.10 -9.24
N HIS A 58 -22.25 22.07 -9.17
CA HIS A 58 -21.49 20.93 -8.63
C HIS A 58 -21.37 20.99 -7.09
N PRO A 59 -21.06 19.87 -6.43
CA PRO A 59 -20.62 19.88 -5.03
C PRO A 59 -19.28 20.63 -4.91
N CYS A 60 -19.15 21.45 -3.86
CA CYS A 60 -17.91 22.17 -3.54
C CYS A 60 -17.19 21.37 -2.45
N VAL A 61 -16.21 20.56 -2.84
CA VAL A 61 -15.40 19.74 -1.93
C VAL A 61 -14.20 20.59 -1.46
N ASN A 62 -14.09 20.76 -0.13
CA ASN A 62 -13.06 21.47 0.69
C ASN A 62 -13.63 22.44 1.74
N MET A 63 -14.93 22.71 1.78
CA MET A 63 -15.47 23.78 2.62
C MET A 63 -16.12 23.34 3.93
N SER A 64 -15.96 22.09 4.39
CA SER A 64 -16.24 21.78 5.80
C SER A 64 -15.03 21.08 6.41
N TRP A 65 -14.30 21.81 7.26
CA TRP A 65 -13.14 21.31 8.00
C TRP A 65 -13.47 20.02 8.75
N VAL A 66 -14.66 19.96 9.35
CA VAL A 66 -15.20 18.77 10.02
C VAL A 66 -15.21 17.53 9.10
N SER A 67 -15.54 17.67 7.82
CA SER A 67 -15.52 16.53 6.89
C SER A 67 -14.11 16.10 6.47
N LEU A 68 -13.17 17.05 6.40
CA LEU A 68 -11.78 16.76 6.05
C LEU A 68 -11.05 16.12 7.23
N ASP A 69 -11.22 16.66 8.44
CA ASP A 69 -10.64 16.12 9.67
C ASP A 69 -11.18 14.71 9.94
N LYS A 70 -12.50 14.50 9.80
CA LYS A 70 -13.10 13.17 9.92
C LYS A 70 -12.55 12.18 8.90
N THR A 71 -12.39 12.61 7.65
CA THR A 71 -11.81 11.74 6.61
C THR A 71 -10.37 11.39 6.94
N ARG A 72 -9.56 12.38 7.36
CA ARG A 72 -8.18 12.16 7.76
C ARG A 72 -8.07 11.19 8.93
N GLU A 73 -8.87 11.36 9.98
CA GLU A 73 -8.89 10.47 11.15
C GLU A 73 -9.34 9.05 10.77
N GLU A 74 -10.38 8.92 9.95
CA GLU A 74 -10.88 7.60 9.49
C GLU A 74 -9.84 6.84 8.68
N TYR A 75 -9.12 7.52 7.77
CA TYR A 75 -8.09 6.86 6.96
C TYR A 75 -6.79 6.63 7.74
N GLN A 76 -6.43 7.50 8.68
CA GLN A 76 -5.30 7.22 9.60
C GLN A 76 -5.56 5.95 10.39
N LYS A 77 -6.77 5.79 10.95
CA LYS A 77 -7.15 4.58 11.69
C LYS A 77 -7.05 3.32 10.84
N LYS A 78 -7.48 3.38 9.58
CA LYS A 78 -7.36 2.24 8.63
C LYS A 78 -5.91 1.89 8.34
N VAL A 79 -5.05 2.90 8.16
CA VAL A 79 -3.61 2.68 7.98
C VAL A 79 -3.02 2.00 9.21
N ASP A 80 -3.31 2.51 10.41
CA ASP A 80 -2.81 1.92 11.65
C ASP A 80 -3.30 0.46 11.83
N GLU A 81 -4.55 0.17 11.47
CA GLU A 81 -5.13 -1.19 11.48
C GLU A 81 -4.43 -2.12 10.46
N ASP A 82 -4.20 -1.65 9.24
CA ASP A 82 -3.52 -2.40 8.18
C ASP A 82 -2.04 -2.66 8.53
N GLU A 83 -1.35 -1.69 9.14
CA GLU A 83 0.02 -1.83 9.63
C GLU A 83 0.12 -2.89 10.74
N GLN A 84 -0.84 -2.91 11.67
CA GLN A 84 -0.90 -3.94 12.72
C GLN A 84 -1.14 -5.34 12.13
N LEU A 85 -2.05 -5.45 11.16
CA LEU A 85 -2.29 -6.71 10.45
C LEU A 85 -1.03 -7.18 9.73
N LEU A 86 -0.34 -6.27 9.04
CA LEU A 86 0.89 -6.56 8.33
C LEU A 86 1.98 -7.06 9.30
N ALA A 87 2.16 -6.41 10.45
CA ALA A 87 3.09 -6.84 11.48
C ALA A 87 2.79 -8.26 11.99
N GLN A 88 1.51 -8.58 12.21
CA GLN A 88 1.09 -9.94 12.59
C GLN A 88 1.43 -10.96 11.51
N VAL A 89 1.15 -10.66 10.24
CA VAL A 89 1.44 -11.55 9.12
C VAL A 89 2.95 -11.78 8.97
N ILE A 90 3.76 -10.73 9.08
CA ILE A 90 5.23 -10.83 9.03
C ILE A 90 5.74 -11.72 10.18
N SER A 91 5.27 -11.50 11.41
CA SER A 91 5.69 -12.30 12.56
C SER A 91 5.39 -13.80 12.38
N ARG A 92 4.19 -14.11 11.86
CA ARG A 92 3.76 -15.48 11.55
C ARG A 92 4.59 -16.09 10.43
N LEU A 93 4.86 -15.34 9.36
CA LEU A 93 5.69 -15.80 8.26
C LEU A 93 7.11 -16.13 8.73
N MET A 94 7.72 -15.27 9.54
CA MET A 94 9.06 -15.49 10.08
C MET A 94 9.13 -16.70 11.02
N ARG A 95 8.07 -16.96 11.79
CA ARG A 95 7.95 -18.19 12.59
C ARG A 95 7.86 -19.42 11.69
N ASN A 96 7.02 -19.40 10.66
CA ASN A 96 6.84 -20.51 9.73
C ASN A 96 8.12 -20.82 8.96
N LYS A 97 8.85 -19.79 8.49
CA LYS A 97 10.16 -19.97 7.85
C LYS A 97 11.17 -20.65 8.77
N ARG A 98 11.23 -20.25 10.05
CA ARG A 98 12.11 -20.91 11.03
C ARG A 98 11.76 -22.37 11.23
N ILE A 99 10.48 -22.70 11.33
CA ILE A 99 10.01 -24.08 11.46
C ILE A 99 10.37 -24.90 10.21
N LEU A 100 10.15 -24.33 9.01
CA LEU A 100 10.48 -24.98 7.75
C LEU A 100 11.98 -25.31 7.67
N LYS A 101 12.84 -24.34 7.97
CA LYS A 101 14.29 -24.55 8.00
C LYS A 101 14.70 -25.68 8.95
N GLN A 102 14.12 -25.72 10.16
CA GLN A 102 14.37 -26.82 11.10
C GLN A 102 13.89 -28.17 10.58
N ALA A 103 12.75 -28.21 9.88
CA ALA A 103 12.23 -29.43 9.28
C ALA A 103 13.15 -29.93 8.15
N GLU A 104 13.65 -29.03 7.30
CA GLU A 104 14.61 -29.34 6.23
C GLU A 104 15.93 -29.87 6.80
N GLU A 105 16.50 -29.24 7.82
CA GLU A 105 17.71 -29.70 8.49
C GLU A 105 17.53 -31.11 9.10
N ARG A 106 16.36 -31.37 9.71
CA ARG A 106 16.03 -32.70 10.25
C ARG A 106 15.82 -33.74 9.15
N ALA A 107 15.17 -33.36 8.05
CA ALA A 107 15.00 -34.23 6.89
C ALA A 107 16.36 -34.61 6.28
N ALA A 108 17.25 -33.63 6.09
CA ALA A 108 18.61 -33.88 5.61
C ALA A 108 19.40 -34.84 6.51
N LYS A 109 19.36 -34.63 7.83
CA LYS A 109 19.97 -35.56 8.80
C LYS A 109 19.38 -36.96 8.73
N LYS A 110 18.05 -37.08 8.61
CA LYS A 110 17.37 -38.36 8.45
C LYS A 110 17.83 -39.08 7.18
N THR A 111 17.91 -38.38 6.05
CA THR A 111 18.40 -38.94 4.78
C THR A 111 19.84 -39.43 4.90
N MET A 112 20.72 -38.67 5.56
CA MET A 112 22.10 -39.07 5.81
C MET A 112 22.18 -40.33 6.69
N CYS A 113 21.40 -40.42 7.77
CA CYS A 113 21.37 -41.61 8.61
C CYS A 113 20.86 -42.84 7.84
N LEU A 114 19.79 -42.68 7.05
CA LEU A 114 19.27 -43.76 6.21
C LEU A 114 20.32 -44.23 5.19
N ALA A 115 20.99 -43.30 4.51
CA ALA A 115 22.04 -43.63 3.54
C ALA A 115 23.23 -44.37 4.19
N ASN A 116 23.60 -44.01 5.43
CA ASN A 116 24.64 -44.73 6.16
C ASN A 116 24.19 -46.12 6.60
N SER A 117 22.93 -46.28 7.03
CA SER A 117 22.36 -47.59 7.38
C SER A 117 22.28 -48.53 6.18
N LEU A 118 21.90 -48.03 5.00
CA LEU A 118 21.87 -48.82 3.76
C LEU A 118 23.27 -49.31 3.38
N ARG A 119 24.27 -48.42 3.41
CA ARG A 119 25.69 -48.80 3.19
C ARG A 119 26.19 -49.82 4.21
N ALA A 120 25.86 -49.66 5.49
CA ALA A 120 26.28 -50.57 6.55
C ALA A 120 25.57 -51.95 6.48
N GLY A 121 24.39 -52.00 5.86
CA GLY A 121 23.63 -53.23 5.63
C GLY A 121 24.17 -54.12 4.51
N GLY A 122 25.20 -53.67 3.78
CA GLY A 122 25.78 -54.43 2.67
C GLY A 122 24.96 -54.36 1.37
N ASP A 123 23.95 -53.48 1.30
CA ASP A 123 23.33 -53.09 0.04
C ASP A 123 24.26 -52.07 -0.64
N ASP A 124 25.33 -52.56 -1.25
CA ASP A 124 26.04 -51.83 -2.30
C ASP A 124 25.09 -51.72 -3.50
N VAL A 125 24.15 -50.77 -3.43
CA VAL A 125 23.48 -50.26 -4.63
C VAL A 125 24.55 -49.49 -5.40
N ASP A 126 25.17 -50.22 -6.33
CA ASP A 126 26.13 -49.71 -7.30
C ASP A 126 25.70 -48.34 -7.80
N ALA A 127 26.64 -47.40 -7.70
CA ALA A 127 26.55 -46.10 -8.30
C ALA A 127 26.56 -46.23 -9.83
N GLN A 128 25.43 -46.63 -10.43
CA GLN A 128 25.24 -46.51 -11.87
C GLN A 128 23.77 -46.25 -12.21
N GLU A 129 23.58 -45.21 -13.02
CA GLU A 129 22.34 -44.68 -13.58
C GLU A 129 21.47 -43.82 -12.66
N SER A 130 21.78 -42.52 -12.74
CA SER A 130 20.79 -41.45 -12.81
C SER A 130 19.43 -41.93 -13.32
N LEU A 131 18.40 -41.92 -12.49
CA LEU A 131 17.01 -41.87 -12.93
C LEU A 131 16.18 -41.30 -11.78
N ASP A 132 15.81 -40.04 -11.96
CA ASP A 132 14.61 -39.41 -11.44
C ASP A 132 14.27 -39.70 -9.98
N CYS A 133 14.73 -38.80 -9.10
CA CYS A 133 13.97 -38.53 -7.89
C CYS A 133 12.66 -37.86 -8.37
N PRO A 134 11.48 -38.51 -8.32
CA PRO A 134 10.25 -38.02 -8.98
C PRO A 134 9.72 -36.68 -8.44
N ALA A 135 10.38 -36.12 -7.42
CA ALA A 135 10.10 -34.80 -6.86
C ALA A 135 10.93 -33.67 -7.49
N ALA A 136 12.00 -33.96 -8.25
CA ALA A 136 12.81 -32.93 -8.90
C ALA A 136 12.06 -32.21 -10.04
N ASP A 137 11.15 -32.93 -10.70
CA ASP A 137 10.33 -32.41 -11.81
C ASP A 137 9.02 -31.74 -11.34
N ALA A 138 8.75 -31.70 -10.03
CA ALA A 138 7.64 -30.92 -9.49
C ALA A 138 7.98 -29.43 -9.39
N LEU A 139 8.58 -28.88 -10.46
CA LEU A 139 8.81 -27.45 -10.62
C LEU A 139 7.46 -26.80 -10.93
N VAL A 140 6.73 -26.38 -9.90
CA VAL A 140 5.68 -25.37 -10.04
C VAL A 140 6.36 -24.10 -10.57
N GLY A 141 6.27 -23.91 -11.89
CA GLY A 141 6.90 -22.82 -12.61
C GLY A 141 6.34 -21.47 -12.16
N PHE A 142 7.02 -20.80 -11.25
CA PHE A 142 6.82 -19.38 -11.00
C PHE A 142 7.50 -18.60 -12.13
N SER A 143 6.75 -17.71 -12.78
CA SER A 143 7.21 -16.87 -13.89
C SER A 143 8.52 -16.15 -13.53
N PRO A 144 9.49 -16.01 -14.46
CA PRO A 144 10.76 -15.29 -14.27
C PRO A 144 10.61 -13.89 -13.66
N VAL A 145 9.46 -13.24 -13.87
CA VAL A 145 9.13 -11.94 -13.28
C VAL A 145 9.03 -12.01 -11.75
N MET A 146 8.52 -13.10 -11.18
CA MET A 146 8.37 -13.28 -9.73
C MET A 146 9.72 -13.46 -9.02
N TRP A 147 10.71 -14.03 -9.69
CA TRP A 147 12.07 -14.17 -9.15
C TRP A 147 12.75 -12.80 -9.02
N SER A 148 12.50 -11.88 -9.96
CA SER A 148 13.05 -10.53 -9.92
C SER A 148 12.48 -9.69 -8.77
N THR A 149 11.20 -9.87 -8.45
CA THR A 149 10.55 -9.21 -7.31
C THR A 149 10.99 -9.79 -5.97
N LEU A 150 11.22 -11.10 -5.88
CA LEU A 150 11.77 -11.76 -4.69
C LEU A 150 13.23 -11.37 -4.43
N GLY A 151 14.06 -11.26 -5.46
CA GLY A 151 15.45 -10.79 -5.33
C GLY A 151 15.55 -9.34 -4.84
N SER A 152 14.58 -8.49 -5.22
CA SER A 152 14.50 -7.10 -4.77
C SER A 152 14.10 -6.98 -3.29
N LEU A 153 13.34 -7.94 -2.76
CA LEU A 153 12.98 -8.01 -1.35
C LEU A 153 14.12 -8.55 -0.47
N ASP A 154 14.98 -9.41 -1.00
CA ASP A 154 16.14 -9.95 -0.27
C ASP A 154 17.25 -8.90 -0.08
N ALA A 155 17.39 -7.96 -1.03
CA ALA A 155 18.27 -6.80 -0.91
C ALA A 155 17.85 -5.83 0.21
N LEU A 156 16.56 -5.77 0.54
CA LEU A 156 16.03 -4.95 1.65
C LEU A 156 16.08 -5.68 3.01
N ALA A 157 16.24 -6.99 3.01
CA ALA A 157 16.26 -7.83 4.21
C ALA A 157 17.68 -8.09 4.75
N SER A 158 18.72 -7.64 4.04
CA SER A 158 20.10 -7.69 4.53
C SER A 158 20.39 -6.51 5.45
N PRO A 159 20.63 -6.71 6.77
CA PRO A 159 21.23 -5.67 7.57
C PRO A 159 22.65 -5.46 7.04
N SER A 160 22.92 -4.26 6.53
CA SER A 160 24.28 -3.75 6.35
C SER A 160 25.09 -4.05 7.62
N ASN A 161 26.23 -4.72 7.45
CA ASN A 161 27.19 -4.96 8.54
C ASN A 161 27.44 -3.66 9.33
N PRO A 162 27.52 -3.70 10.67
CA PRO A 162 27.84 -2.53 11.49
C PRO A 162 29.35 -2.23 11.43
N GLY A 163 29.88 -2.00 10.23
CA GLY A 163 31.30 -1.78 9.98
C GLY A 163 31.63 -0.72 8.92
N ASP A 164 30.71 -0.39 8.02
CA ASP A 164 30.92 0.64 6.99
C ASP A 164 30.17 1.92 7.33
N ALA A 165 30.67 2.65 8.33
CA ALA A 165 30.36 4.06 8.45
C ALA A 165 31.23 4.83 7.45
N PRO A 166 30.66 5.65 6.53
CA PRO A 166 31.46 6.55 5.73
C PRO A 166 32.11 7.59 6.65
N VAL A 167 33.44 7.57 6.70
CA VAL A 167 34.25 8.67 7.24
C VAL A 167 34.00 9.87 6.34
N PHE A 168 33.22 10.84 6.83
CA PHE A 168 33.17 12.16 6.24
C PHE A 168 34.42 12.92 6.66
N SER A 169 35.38 13.06 5.74
CA SER A 169 36.44 14.05 5.84
C SER A 169 35.84 15.45 5.68
N SER A 170 36.12 16.32 6.64
CA SER A 170 36.07 17.78 6.48
C SER A 170 37.45 18.30 6.10
#